data_AF-A0A815Z5H6-F1
#
_entry.id   AF-A0A815Z5H6-F1
#
_cell.length_a   1.000
_cell.length_b   1.000
_cell.length_c   1.000
_cell.angle_alpha   90.00
_cell.angle_beta   90.00
_cell.angle_gamma   90.00
#
_symmetry.space_group_name_H-M   'P 1'
#
loop_
_entity.id
_entity.type
_entity.pdbx_description
1 polymer ?
#
loop_
_entity_poly.entity_id
_entity_poly.type
_entity_poly.pdbx_seq_one_letter_code
_entity_poly.pdbx_strand_id
1 'polypeptide(L)'
;MTTIQYGTDEKGIRIDHTTLTPRYSVTNDESLNEGIAYLNEHGYTVFSDILSQEEIKTNKDLLWNFFENIPGCHIRRNDSETWSNFWPGFPTSGVVNNCGIGQSDFMWNIRSNRKVKRVFTRIWNTNELLVSFDGCGVFRNWHYDPKWKTNGGWYHVDQNPIEKPDRCCVQGLVSLMKQNETTGGLIIIPNTHLRFAELNDLPRGRGDFIRIPHNHRILDGDQAIAKLVQCQAGDLVLWDSRLVHCNAPAFVTKQQNEGEPVDF
;
A
#
# COMPACT_ATOMS: atom_id res chain seq x y z
N MET A 1 28.01 0.69 13.86
CA MET A 1 27.17 -0.29 13.15
C MET A 1 25.82 -0.29 13.83
N THR A 2 24.80 0.29 13.21
CA THR A 2 23.43 0.26 13.75
C THR A 2 22.90 -1.15 13.54
N THR A 3 22.64 -1.88 14.61
CA THR A 3 22.03 -3.22 14.51
C THR A 3 20.62 -3.04 13.98
N ILE A 4 20.36 -3.45 12.72
CA ILE A 4 19.01 -3.46 12.15
C ILE A 4 18.19 -4.44 12.99
N GLN A 5 17.15 -3.94 13.67
CA GLN A 5 16.20 -4.81 14.34
C GLN A 5 15.17 -5.28 13.32
N TYR A 6 15.12 -6.60 13.12
CA TYR A 6 14.12 -7.21 12.25
C TYR A 6 12.95 -7.67 13.12
N GLY A 7 11.75 -7.24 12.75
CA GLY A 7 10.54 -7.96 13.12
C GLY A 7 10.50 -9.30 12.37
N THR A 8 9.66 -10.22 12.81
CA THR A 8 9.35 -11.44 12.04
C THR A 8 7.85 -11.52 11.87
N ASP A 9 7.37 -11.78 10.65
CA ASP A 9 5.95 -12.01 10.45
C ASP A 9 5.50 -13.38 10.97
N GLU A 10 4.21 -13.66 10.87
CA GLU A 10 3.62 -14.93 11.29
C GLU A 10 4.14 -16.16 10.51
N LYS A 11 4.92 -15.95 9.44
CA LYS A 11 5.49 -16.98 8.56
C LYS A 11 7.00 -17.14 8.70
N GLY A 12 7.64 -16.39 9.59
CA GLY A 12 9.08 -16.47 9.81
C GLY A 12 9.92 -15.55 8.90
N ILE A 13 9.29 -14.70 8.08
CA ILE A 13 10.01 -13.77 7.20
C ILE A 13 10.42 -12.54 8.00
N ARG A 14 11.71 -12.19 7.92
CA ARG A 14 12.28 -11.02 8.57
C ARG A 14 11.78 -9.75 7.89
N ILE A 15 11.29 -8.80 8.69
CA ILE A 15 10.80 -7.51 8.22
C ILE A 15 11.67 -6.40 8.80
N ASP A 16 12.34 -5.66 7.93
CA ASP A 16 12.95 -4.38 8.28
C ASP A 16 11.86 -3.30 8.39
N HIS A 17 11.58 -2.89 9.62
CA HIS A 17 10.69 -1.79 9.94
C HIS A 17 11.44 -0.65 10.64
N THR A 18 12.79 -0.65 10.62
CA THR A 18 13.62 0.35 11.30
C THR A 18 14.33 1.29 10.34
N THR A 19 14.69 0.79 9.15
CA THR A 19 15.30 1.63 8.12
C THR A 19 14.25 2.50 7.44
N LEU A 20 14.40 3.82 7.54
CA LEU A 20 13.55 4.78 6.85
C LEU A 20 13.56 4.52 5.34
N THR A 21 12.40 4.62 4.70
CA THR A 21 12.32 4.60 3.24
C THR A 21 12.76 5.96 2.68
N PRO A 22 13.67 5.99 1.69
CA PRO A 22 13.98 7.23 0.97
C PRO A 22 12.72 7.83 0.35
N ARG A 23 12.60 9.16 0.42
CA ARG A 23 11.46 9.90 -0.14
C ARG A 23 11.99 10.92 -1.14
N TYR A 24 11.43 10.92 -2.34
CA TYR A 24 11.89 11.73 -3.46
C TYR A 24 10.91 12.86 -3.78
N SER A 25 11.42 14.05 -4.08
CA SER A 25 10.57 15.18 -4.44
C SER A 25 10.12 15.07 -5.91
N VAL A 26 8.84 15.37 -6.16
CA VAL A 26 8.29 15.46 -7.52
C VAL A 26 8.47 16.84 -8.17
N THR A 27 8.82 17.86 -7.38
CA THR A 27 8.95 19.25 -7.86
C THR A 27 10.35 19.55 -8.38
N ASN A 28 11.33 18.69 -8.10
CA ASN A 28 12.68 18.72 -8.66
C ASN A 28 12.83 17.55 -9.65
N ASP A 29 13.25 17.83 -10.89
CA ASP A 29 13.45 16.79 -11.92
C ASP A 29 14.58 15.81 -11.58
N GLU A 30 15.64 16.26 -10.91
CA GLU A 30 16.72 15.39 -10.45
C GLU A 30 16.21 14.38 -9.44
N SER A 31 15.58 14.85 -8.36
CA SER A 31 14.99 14.00 -7.32
C SER A 31 13.89 13.09 -7.87
N LEU A 32 13.06 13.59 -8.80
CA LEU A 32 12.08 12.77 -9.50
C LEU A 32 12.77 11.62 -10.26
N ASN A 33 13.85 11.89 -11.00
CA ASN A 33 14.59 10.88 -11.72
C ASN A 33 15.28 9.87 -10.79
N GLU A 34 15.82 10.31 -9.65
CA GLU A 34 16.36 9.42 -8.62
C GLU A 34 15.29 8.49 -8.07
N GLY A 35 14.07 8.99 -7.80
CA GLY A 35 12.96 8.17 -7.34
C GLY A 35 12.50 7.14 -8.37
N ILE A 36 12.56 7.48 -9.66
CA ILE A 36 12.27 6.56 -10.77
C ILE A 36 13.39 5.52 -10.91
N ALA A 37 14.66 5.92 -10.76
CA ALA A 37 15.79 5.00 -10.75
C ALA A 37 15.67 4.01 -9.59
N TYR A 38 15.31 4.48 -8.40
CA TYR A 38 15.06 3.66 -7.21
C TYR A 38 13.92 2.64 -7.44
N LEU A 39 12.83 3.06 -8.09
CA LEU A 39 11.75 2.15 -8.51
C LEU A 39 12.25 1.05 -9.46
N ASN A 40 13.08 1.38 -10.44
CA ASN A 40 13.60 0.41 -11.39
C ASN A 40 14.58 -0.57 -10.72
N GLU A 41 15.44 -0.07 -9.84
CA GLU A 41 16.46 -0.86 -9.14
C GLU A 41 15.84 -1.79 -8.09
N HIS A 42 14.98 -1.26 -7.23
CA HIS A 42 14.47 -1.99 -6.07
C HIS A 42 13.02 -2.48 -6.19
N GLY A 43 12.31 -2.02 -7.22
CA GLY A 43 10.95 -2.41 -7.52
C GLY A 43 9.88 -1.60 -6.78
N TYR A 44 10.27 -0.66 -5.92
CA TYR A 44 9.35 0.24 -5.22
C TYR A 44 9.97 1.62 -5.04
N THR A 45 9.18 2.65 -4.77
CA THR A 45 9.66 4.01 -4.45
C THR A 45 8.61 4.82 -3.69
N VAL A 46 9.03 5.91 -3.04
CA VAL A 46 8.14 6.84 -2.35
C VAL A 46 8.42 8.27 -2.81
N PHE A 47 7.39 8.96 -3.28
CA PHE A 47 7.44 10.36 -3.65
C PHE A 47 6.76 11.22 -2.56
N SER A 48 7.48 12.24 -2.08
CA SER A 48 7.02 13.07 -0.97
C SER A 48 6.04 14.15 -1.39
N ASP A 49 5.19 14.55 -0.44
CA ASP A 49 4.44 15.81 -0.47
C ASP A 49 3.59 15.97 -1.74
N ILE A 50 2.95 14.88 -2.17
CA ILE A 50 2.00 14.87 -3.28
C ILE A 50 0.77 15.67 -2.87
N LEU A 51 0.24 15.40 -1.68
CA LEU A 51 -0.85 16.15 -1.10
C LEU A 51 -0.34 17.13 -0.03
N SER A 52 -0.87 18.34 -0.07
CA SER A 52 -0.81 19.29 1.04
C SER A 52 -1.69 18.82 2.22
N GLN A 53 -1.53 19.44 3.39
CA GLN A 53 -2.36 19.16 4.57
C GLN A 53 -3.86 19.40 4.30
N GLU A 54 -4.19 20.42 3.52
CA GLU A 54 -5.57 20.71 3.12
C GLU A 54 -6.12 19.65 2.16
N GLU A 55 -5.33 19.19 1.20
CA GLU A 55 -5.71 18.08 0.31
C GLU A 55 -5.89 16.77 1.09
N ILE A 56 -5.03 16.49 2.08
CA ILE A 56 -5.18 15.31 2.95
C ILE A 56 -6.51 15.38 3.70
N LYS A 57 -6.81 16.50 4.36
CA LYS A 57 -8.08 16.70 5.07
C LYS A 57 -9.27 16.53 4.15
N THR A 58 -9.23 17.18 2.98
CA THR A 58 -10.29 17.09 1.97
C THR A 58 -10.53 15.64 1.54
N ASN A 59 -9.46 14.88 1.27
CA ASN A 59 -9.58 13.49 0.85
C ASN A 59 -10.10 12.56 1.97
N LYS A 60 -9.73 12.82 3.23
CA LYS A 60 -10.35 12.13 4.38
C LYS A 60 -11.84 12.41 4.46
N ASP A 61 -12.25 13.66 4.27
CA ASP A 61 -13.66 14.05 4.28
C ASP A 61 -14.44 13.40 3.12
N LEU A 62 -13.86 13.33 1.93
CA LEU A 62 -14.46 12.64 0.77
C LEU A 62 -14.62 11.13 1.02
N LEU A 63 -13.62 10.48 1.61
CA LEU A 63 -13.69 9.05 1.96
C LEU A 63 -14.81 8.79 2.98
N TRP A 64 -14.87 9.60 4.03
CA TRP A 64 -15.94 9.48 5.03
C TRP A 64 -17.31 9.79 4.44
N ASN A 65 -17.42 10.81 3.58
CA ASN A 65 -18.67 11.11 2.88
C ASN A 65 -19.12 9.91 2.05
N PHE A 66 -18.21 9.24 1.34
CA PHE A 66 -18.54 8.01 0.62
C PHE A 66 -19.06 6.93 1.57
N PHE A 67 -18.32 6.63 2.64
CA PHE A 67 -18.69 5.62 3.65
C PHE A 67 -20.05 5.85 4.31
N GLU A 68 -20.34 7.07 4.76
CA GLU A 68 -21.59 7.42 5.45
C GLU A 68 -22.81 7.40 4.51
N ASN A 69 -22.60 7.45 3.19
CA ASN A 69 -23.65 7.45 2.18
C ASN A 69 -23.82 6.10 1.44
N ILE A 70 -23.08 5.05 1.81
CA ILE A 70 -23.33 3.71 1.27
C ILE A 70 -24.75 3.26 1.69
N PRO A 71 -25.64 2.88 0.76
CA PRO A 71 -26.99 2.44 1.10
C PRO A 71 -26.99 1.27 2.09
N GLY A 72 -27.71 1.41 3.20
CA GLY A 72 -27.77 0.41 4.27
C GLY A 72 -26.54 0.37 5.18
N CYS A 73 -25.57 1.27 5.01
CA CYS A 73 -24.45 1.43 5.92
C CYS A 73 -24.79 2.46 7.01
N HIS A 74 -24.46 2.14 8.26
CA HIS A 74 -24.77 2.96 9.42
C HIS A 74 -23.53 3.51 10.12
N ILE A 75 -22.34 3.38 9.52
CA ILE A 75 -21.11 3.90 10.10
C ILE A 75 -21.13 5.43 10.11
N ARG A 76 -20.55 6.02 11.16
CA ARG A 76 -20.44 7.47 11.36
C ARG A 76 -19.03 7.83 11.77
N ARG A 77 -18.43 8.84 11.12
CA ARG A 77 -17.03 9.21 11.35
C ARG A 77 -16.72 9.66 12.79
N ASN A 78 -17.73 10.17 13.48
CA ASN A 78 -17.59 10.70 14.84
C ASN A 78 -18.11 9.73 15.92
N ASP A 79 -18.39 8.48 15.55
CA ASP A 79 -18.89 7.46 16.47
C ASP A 79 -18.27 6.09 16.14
N SER A 80 -17.16 5.78 16.81
CA SER A 80 -16.39 4.54 16.59
C SER A 80 -17.14 3.28 17.00
N GLU A 81 -18.19 3.38 17.82
CA GLU A 81 -19.02 2.22 18.18
C GLU A 81 -19.75 1.67 16.95
N THR A 82 -20.09 2.54 16.00
CA THR A 82 -20.74 2.16 14.74
C THR A 82 -19.83 1.37 13.79
N TRP A 83 -18.51 1.38 13.99
CA TRP A 83 -17.53 0.80 13.03
C TRP A 83 -17.38 -0.72 13.14
N SER A 84 -18.00 -1.33 14.15
CA SER A 84 -17.93 -2.78 14.37
C SER A 84 -18.65 -3.57 13.29
N ASN A 85 -19.78 -3.05 12.82
CA ASN A 85 -20.64 -3.67 11.81
C ASN A 85 -20.65 -2.82 10.53
N PHE A 86 -20.92 -3.44 9.38
CA PHE A 86 -21.06 -2.75 8.09
C PHE A 86 -19.82 -1.99 7.59
N TRP A 87 -18.65 -2.23 8.18
CA TRP A 87 -17.40 -1.65 7.69
C TRP A 87 -17.17 -2.04 6.21
N PRO A 88 -16.97 -1.07 5.29
CA PRO A 88 -16.90 -1.37 3.85
C PRO A 88 -15.67 -2.18 3.42
N GLY A 89 -14.59 -2.12 4.20
CA GLY A 89 -13.34 -2.82 3.90
C GLY A 89 -13.39 -4.31 4.26
N PHE A 90 -12.74 -5.13 3.44
CA PHE A 90 -12.59 -6.55 3.74
C PHE A 90 -11.89 -6.75 5.09
N PRO A 91 -12.44 -7.56 6.01
CA PRO A 91 -11.88 -7.72 7.36
C PRO A 91 -10.41 -8.16 7.39
N THR A 92 -9.98 -8.95 6.40
CA THR A 92 -8.63 -9.52 6.35
C THR A 92 -7.60 -8.59 5.75
N SER A 93 -7.93 -7.80 4.72
CA SER A 93 -6.95 -6.98 3.99
C SER A 93 -7.15 -5.48 4.17
N GLY A 94 -8.31 -5.04 4.66
CA GLY A 94 -8.70 -3.63 4.69
C GLY A 94 -9.01 -3.04 3.31
N VAL A 95 -8.97 -3.83 2.23
CA VAL A 95 -9.28 -3.36 0.88
C VAL A 95 -10.76 -3.03 0.77
N VAL A 96 -11.06 -1.87 0.17
CA VAL A 96 -12.40 -1.43 -0.19
C VAL A 96 -12.43 -1.34 -1.71
N ASN A 97 -13.09 -2.29 -2.38
CA ASN A 97 -13.25 -2.30 -3.84
C ASN A 97 -14.71 -2.52 -4.28
N ASN A 98 -15.64 -2.35 -3.35
CA ASN A 98 -17.07 -2.59 -3.52
C ASN A 98 -17.86 -1.26 -3.52
N CYS A 99 -19.18 -1.35 -3.64
CA CYS A 99 -20.11 -0.22 -3.50
C CYS A 99 -19.80 0.98 -4.42
N GLY A 100 -19.08 0.77 -5.51
CA GLY A 100 -18.69 1.84 -6.45
C GLY A 100 -17.57 2.76 -5.96
N ILE A 101 -16.82 2.40 -4.90
CA ILE A 101 -15.71 3.22 -4.36
C ILE A 101 -14.73 3.65 -5.45
N GLY A 102 -14.44 2.75 -6.39
CA GLY A 102 -13.52 3.00 -7.50
C GLY A 102 -13.97 4.13 -8.43
N GLN A 103 -15.21 4.61 -8.33
CA GLN A 103 -15.75 5.76 -9.09
C GLN A 103 -16.14 6.93 -8.18
N SER A 104 -15.80 6.88 -6.89
CA SER A 104 -16.11 7.94 -5.93
C SER A 104 -15.29 9.21 -6.17
N ASP A 105 -15.81 10.34 -5.67
CA ASP A 105 -15.09 11.63 -5.70
C ASP A 105 -13.73 11.53 -4.99
N PHE A 106 -13.64 10.75 -3.91
CA PHE A 106 -12.38 10.47 -3.23
C PHE A 106 -11.33 9.88 -4.18
N MET A 107 -11.68 8.80 -4.90
CA MET A 107 -10.75 8.16 -5.81
C MET A 107 -10.39 9.05 -7.00
N TRP A 108 -11.36 9.77 -7.57
CA TRP A 108 -11.11 10.68 -8.70
C TRP A 108 -10.27 11.90 -8.31
N ASN A 109 -10.44 12.44 -7.09
CA ASN A 109 -9.64 13.55 -6.59
C ASN A 109 -8.15 13.16 -6.47
N ILE A 110 -7.86 11.94 -6.00
CA ILE A 110 -6.48 11.43 -5.94
C ILE A 110 -5.93 11.16 -7.35
N ARG A 111 -6.66 10.44 -8.20
CA ARG A 111 -6.19 10.06 -9.56
C ARG A 111 -5.94 11.27 -10.46
N SER A 112 -6.74 12.33 -10.31
CA SER A 112 -6.61 13.56 -11.10
C SER A 112 -5.55 14.53 -10.57
N ASN A 113 -4.94 14.25 -9.41
CA ASN A 113 -3.90 15.08 -8.84
C ASN A 113 -2.72 15.23 -9.83
N ARG A 114 -2.32 16.49 -10.08
CA ARG A 114 -1.29 16.82 -11.10
C ARG A 114 0.07 16.22 -10.78
N LYS A 115 0.44 16.10 -9.50
CA LYS A 115 1.71 15.50 -9.09
C LYS A 115 1.69 13.99 -9.26
N VAL A 116 0.57 13.32 -8.97
CA VAL A 116 0.38 11.89 -9.29
C VAL A 116 0.54 11.67 -10.79
N LYS A 117 -0.18 12.44 -11.62
CA LYS A 117 -0.07 12.35 -13.08
C LYS A 117 1.36 12.57 -13.56
N ARG A 118 2.07 13.58 -13.03
CA ARG A 118 3.46 13.90 -13.37
C ARG A 118 4.39 12.70 -13.14
N VAL A 119 4.25 12.00 -12.00
CA VAL A 119 5.05 10.82 -11.68
C VAL A 119 4.78 9.70 -12.69
N PHE A 120 3.52 9.35 -12.94
CA PHE A 120 3.19 8.28 -13.90
C PHE A 120 3.58 8.63 -15.34
N THR A 121 3.48 9.90 -15.74
CA THR A 121 3.97 10.36 -17.05
C THR A 121 5.47 10.17 -17.18
N ARG A 122 6.23 10.39 -16.11
CA ARG A 122 7.68 10.14 -16.09
C ARG A 122 8.00 8.65 -16.14
N ILE A 123 7.26 7.80 -15.42
CA ILE A 123 7.43 6.33 -15.44
C ILE A 123 7.26 5.78 -16.86
N TRP A 124 6.19 6.17 -17.53
CA TRP A 124 5.80 5.60 -18.83
C TRP A 124 6.29 6.41 -20.03
N ASN A 125 6.98 7.52 -19.78
CA ASN A 125 7.45 8.45 -20.81
C ASN A 125 6.33 8.89 -21.78
N THR A 126 5.12 9.12 -21.26
CA THR A 126 3.96 9.55 -22.05
C THR A 126 2.95 10.34 -21.22
N ASN A 127 2.25 11.27 -21.85
CA ASN A 127 1.13 12.00 -21.24
C ASN A 127 -0.22 11.27 -21.43
N GLU A 128 -0.25 10.25 -22.30
CA GLU A 128 -1.43 9.44 -22.62
C GLU A 128 -1.51 8.26 -21.67
N LEU A 129 -2.00 8.53 -20.46
CA LEU A 129 -2.09 7.55 -19.39
C LEU A 129 -3.50 6.98 -19.27
N LEU A 130 -3.58 5.66 -19.07
CA LEU A 130 -4.78 4.99 -18.58
C LEU A 130 -4.64 4.79 -17.05
N VAL A 131 -5.76 4.83 -16.34
CA VAL A 131 -5.80 4.61 -14.90
C VAL A 131 -6.79 3.50 -14.57
N SER A 132 -6.43 2.64 -13.62
CA SER A 132 -7.33 1.61 -13.10
C SER A 132 -8.46 2.24 -12.28
N PHE A 133 -9.63 1.59 -12.29
CA PHE A 133 -10.76 1.91 -11.41
C PHE A 133 -10.70 1.17 -10.07
N ASP A 134 -9.47 0.93 -9.58
CA ASP A 134 -9.22 0.22 -8.32
C ASP A 134 -9.85 0.91 -7.10
N GLY A 135 -9.82 0.23 -5.97
CA GLY A 135 -10.29 0.72 -4.69
C GLY A 135 -9.23 1.43 -3.84
N CYS A 136 -9.46 1.44 -2.54
CA CYS A 136 -8.52 1.94 -1.55
C CYS A 136 -8.29 0.91 -0.42
N GLY A 137 -7.31 1.17 0.45
CA GLY A 137 -7.09 0.40 1.67
C GLY A 137 -7.41 1.25 2.90
N VAL A 138 -8.19 0.70 3.82
CA VAL A 138 -8.50 1.33 5.11
C VAL A 138 -8.35 0.31 6.23
N PHE A 139 -7.34 0.48 7.07
CA PHE A 139 -7.13 -0.35 8.24
C PHE A 139 -7.81 0.31 9.41
N ARG A 140 -8.66 -0.42 10.12
CA ARG A 140 -9.22 0.10 11.36
C ARG A 140 -8.17 -0.01 12.47
N ASN A 141 -8.22 0.90 13.43
CA ASN A 141 -7.34 0.87 14.60
C ASN A 141 -7.61 -0.37 15.46
N TRP A 142 -6.83 -1.44 15.23
CA TRP A 142 -6.98 -2.71 15.93
C TRP A 142 -6.50 -2.68 17.39
N HIS A 143 -5.88 -1.57 17.84
CA HIS A 143 -5.65 -1.35 19.26
C HIS A 143 -6.93 -0.97 20.02
N TYR A 144 -7.91 -0.39 19.31
CA TYR A 144 -9.23 -0.12 19.86
C TYR A 144 -10.09 -1.38 19.92
N ASP A 145 -10.15 -2.15 18.82
CA ASP A 145 -10.76 -3.49 18.81
C ASP A 145 -9.82 -4.50 18.09
N PRO A 146 -9.24 -5.48 18.82
CA PRO A 146 -8.35 -6.49 18.24
C PRO A 146 -8.95 -7.28 17.08
N LYS A 147 -10.28 -7.38 16.97
CA LYS A 147 -10.96 -8.04 15.84
C LYS A 147 -10.76 -7.31 14.51
N TRP A 148 -10.32 -6.06 14.55
CA TRP A 148 -10.11 -5.24 13.37
C TRP A 148 -8.71 -5.42 12.76
N LYS A 149 -7.86 -6.25 13.38
CA LYS A 149 -6.50 -6.49 12.91
C LYS A 149 -6.50 -7.17 11.55
N THR A 150 -5.90 -6.51 10.55
CA THR A 150 -5.70 -7.08 9.22
C THR A 150 -4.61 -8.14 9.23
N ASN A 151 -4.67 -9.06 8.27
CA ASN A 151 -3.73 -10.15 8.10
C ASN A 151 -2.43 -9.64 7.45
N GLY A 152 -1.32 -10.25 7.85
CA GLY A 152 0.00 -10.10 7.21
C GLY A 152 0.45 -11.39 6.54
N GLY A 153 1.72 -11.43 6.11
CA GLY A 153 2.39 -12.64 5.62
C GLY A 153 1.80 -13.23 4.34
N TRP A 154 0.90 -12.49 3.69
CA TRP A 154 0.17 -12.96 2.53
C TRP A 154 0.82 -12.49 1.22
N TYR A 155 2.06 -12.92 1.02
CA TYR A 155 2.86 -12.56 -0.16
C TYR A 155 2.23 -13.01 -1.48
N HIS A 156 2.21 -12.10 -2.44
CA HIS A 156 1.69 -12.28 -3.78
C HIS A 156 2.37 -11.31 -4.76
N VAL A 157 2.08 -11.51 -6.05
CA VAL A 157 2.29 -10.56 -7.14
C VAL A 157 0.98 -10.41 -7.89
N ASP A 158 0.80 -9.29 -8.61
CA ASP A 158 -0.41 -9.03 -9.43
C ASP A 158 -0.08 -8.88 -10.91
N GLN A 159 0.92 -9.62 -11.36
CA GLN A 159 1.22 -9.76 -12.78
C GLN A 159 1.49 -11.23 -13.09
N ASN A 160 0.97 -11.72 -14.22
CA ASN A 160 1.23 -13.07 -14.68
C ASN A 160 2.60 -13.16 -15.41
N PRO A 161 3.59 -13.93 -14.91
CA PRO A 161 4.94 -13.95 -15.49
C PRO A 161 5.04 -14.69 -16.83
N ILE A 162 4.05 -15.51 -17.20
CA ILE A 162 4.01 -16.16 -18.51
C ILE A 162 3.34 -15.27 -19.55
N GLU A 163 2.16 -14.74 -19.23
CA GLU A 163 1.40 -13.91 -20.18
C GLU A 163 1.96 -12.49 -20.31
N LYS A 164 2.59 -11.99 -19.24
CA LYS A 164 3.08 -10.62 -19.08
C LYS A 164 4.46 -10.64 -18.40
N PRO A 165 5.52 -11.13 -19.08
CA PRO A 165 6.85 -11.27 -18.47
C PRO A 165 7.52 -9.92 -18.16
N ASP A 166 7.24 -8.91 -18.97
CA ASP A 166 7.80 -7.56 -18.83
C ASP A 166 6.93 -6.65 -17.96
N ARG A 167 7.46 -5.52 -17.49
CA ARG A 167 6.69 -4.57 -16.67
C ARG A 167 5.49 -4.03 -17.44
N CYS A 168 4.28 -4.41 -17.04
CA CYS A 168 3.03 -3.95 -17.64
C CYS A 168 2.30 -2.92 -16.76
N CYS A 169 2.54 -2.95 -15.45
CA CYS A 169 1.83 -2.11 -14.49
C CYS A 169 2.74 -1.71 -13.32
N VAL A 170 2.60 -0.45 -12.90
CA VAL A 170 3.12 0.07 -11.63
C VAL A 170 1.90 0.35 -10.76
N GLN A 171 1.82 -0.34 -9.63
CA GLN A 171 0.80 -0.14 -8.62
C GLN A 171 1.18 1.03 -7.72
N GLY A 172 0.21 1.55 -6.98
CA GLY A 172 0.49 2.63 -6.06
C GLY A 172 -0.67 3.02 -5.16
N LEU A 173 -0.32 3.71 -4.08
CA LEU A 173 -1.26 4.36 -3.17
C LEU A 173 -0.74 5.76 -2.81
N VAL A 174 -1.67 6.70 -2.62
CA VAL A 174 -1.38 7.95 -1.93
C VAL A 174 -1.82 7.77 -0.49
N SER A 175 -0.90 7.84 0.46
CA SER A 175 -1.24 7.60 1.86
C SER A 175 -1.87 8.84 2.47
N LEU A 176 -3.03 8.71 3.12
CA LEU A 176 -3.63 9.81 3.91
C LEU A 176 -3.15 9.83 5.36
N MET A 177 -2.36 8.83 5.74
CA MET A 177 -1.84 8.60 7.10
C MET A 177 -0.35 8.34 7.05
N LYS A 178 0.33 8.54 8.19
CA LYS A 178 1.72 8.08 8.33
C LYS A 178 1.75 6.55 8.36
N GLN A 179 2.62 5.94 7.57
CA GLN A 179 2.87 4.49 7.57
C GLN A 179 4.22 4.21 8.22
N ASN A 180 4.21 3.43 9.30
CA ASN A 180 5.40 3.02 10.03
C ASN A 180 5.10 1.77 10.89
N GLU A 181 6.05 1.36 11.73
CA GLU A 181 5.93 0.20 12.60
C GLU A 181 4.73 0.25 13.57
N THR A 182 4.21 1.44 13.87
CA THR A 182 3.05 1.63 14.75
C THR A 182 1.70 1.67 14.03
N THR A 183 1.68 1.79 12.71
CA THR A 183 0.43 1.81 11.92
C THR A 183 0.32 0.63 10.95
N GLY A 184 1.44 0.03 10.57
CA GLY A 184 1.51 -0.97 9.51
C GLY A 184 1.46 -0.33 8.13
N GLY A 185 1.13 -1.12 7.11
CA GLY A 185 1.06 -0.65 5.72
C GLY A 185 1.51 -1.71 4.73
N LEU A 186 2.21 -1.27 3.69
CA LEU A 186 2.72 -2.13 2.63
C LEU A 186 4.04 -2.79 3.07
N ILE A 187 4.09 -4.11 2.95
CA ILE A 187 5.30 -4.92 3.02
C ILE A 187 5.70 -5.33 1.61
N ILE A 188 6.96 -5.14 1.26
CA ILE A 188 7.54 -5.59 0.00
C ILE A 188 8.76 -6.46 0.24
N ILE A 189 9.17 -7.26 -0.74
CA ILE A 189 10.47 -7.93 -0.74
C ILE A 189 11.29 -7.30 -1.88
N PRO A 190 12.26 -6.40 -1.57
CA PRO A 190 12.98 -5.65 -2.60
C PRO A 190 13.65 -6.56 -3.63
N ASN A 191 13.79 -6.06 -4.86
CA ASN A 191 14.47 -6.73 -5.97
C ASN A 191 13.79 -8.00 -6.51
N THR A 192 12.67 -8.46 -5.92
CA THR A 192 11.97 -9.67 -6.40
C THR A 192 11.34 -9.50 -7.78
N HIS A 193 11.08 -8.26 -8.23
CA HIS A 193 10.65 -7.96 -9.59
C HIS A 193 11.71 -8.33 -10.65
N LEU A 194 13.01 -8.31 -10.30
CA LEU A 194 14.11 -8.77 -11.16
C LEU A 194 14.17 -10.30 -11.26
N ARG A 195 13.58 -10.99 -10.29
CA ARG A 195 13.50 -12.46 -10.18
C ARG A 195 12.13 -13.00 -10.58
N PHE A 196 11.31 -12.19 -11.23
CA PHE A 196 9.90 -12.48 -11.51
C PHE A 196 9.69 -13.77 -12.33
N ALA A 197 10.62 -14.11 -13.22
CA ALA A 197 10.61 -15.37 -13.97
C ALA A 197 10.73 -16.62 -13.09
N GLU A 198 11.20 -16.52 -11.84
CA GLU A 198 11.22 -17.64 -10.91
C GLU A 198 9.82 -18.11 -10.49
N LEU A 199 8.79 -17.28 -10.74
CA LEU A 199 7.39 -17.58 -10.47
C LEU A 199 6.71 -18.32 -11.64
N ASN A 200 7.44 -18.63 -12.71
CA ASN A 200 6.90 -19.32 -13.88
C ASN A 200 6.29 -20.68 -13.55
N ASP A 201 6.77 -21.37 -12.52
CA ASP A 201 6.31 -22.71 -12.16
C ASP A 201 5.13 -22.72 -11.17
N LEU A 202 4.71 -21.55 -10.66
CA LEU A 202 3.62 -21.48 -9.70
C LEU A 202 2.25 -21.75 -10.34
N PRO A 203 1.34 -22.45 -9.65
CA PRO A 203 -0.02 -22.66 -10.11
C PRO A 203 -0.75 -21.31 -10.21
N ARG A 204 -1.50 -21.14 -11.31
CA ARG A 204 -2.21 -19.90 -11.63
C ARG A 204 -3.72 -20.12 -11.70
N GLY A 205 -4.47 -19.16 -11.16
CA GLY A 205 -5.90 -19.04 -11.40
C GLY A 205 -6.18 -18.30 -12.72
N ARG A 206 -7.42 -17.83 -12.90
CA ARG A 206 -7.71 -16.83 -13.94
C ARG A 206 -7.24 -15.46 -13.44
N GLY A 207 -6.49 -14.72 -14.26
CA GLY A 207 -6.03 -13.36 -13.97
C GLY A 207 -4.57 -13.27 -13.54
N ASP A 208 -4.20 -12.08 -13.06
CA ASP A 208 -2.80 -11.73 -12.78
C ASP A 208 -2.33 -11.99 -11.34
N PHE A 209 -3.27 -12.17 -10.40
CA PHE A 209 -2.96 -12.43 -8.99
C PHE A 209 -2.33 -13.82 -8.83
N ILE A 210 -1.13 -13.87 -8.24
CA ILE A 210 -0.43 -15.13 -7.95
C ILE A 210 0.02 -15.13 -6.50
N ARG A 211 -0.55 -16.08 -5.76
CA ARG A 211 -0.17 -16.36 -4.37
C ARG A 211 1.22 -17.01 -4.32
N ILE A 212 2.13 -16.47 -3.51
CA ILE A 212 3.43 -17.10 -3.30
C ILE A 212 3.36 -18.09 -2.12
N PRO A 213 3.67 -19.38 -2.31
CA PRO A 213 3.80 -20.33 -1.22
C PRO A 213 4.90 -19.90 -0.24
N HIS A 214 4.68 -20.08 1.06
CA HIS A 214 5.63 -19.64 2.09
C HIS A 214 7.03 -20.27 1.97
N ASN A 215 7.11 -21.49 1.44
CA ASN A 215 8.36 -22.21 1.21
C ASN A 215 8.95 -21.96 -0.19
N HIS A 216 8.42 -21.01 -0.95
CA HIS A 216 8.95 -20.71 -2.27
C HIS A 216 10.32 -20.02 -2.13
N ARG A 217 11.30 -20.44 -2.94
CA ARG A 217 12.68 -19.90 -2.94
C ARG A 217 12.80 -18.39 -3.16
N ILE A 218 11.77 -17.73 -3.68
CA ILE A 218 11.74 -16.27 -3.80
C ILE A 218 11.60 -15.58 -2.43
N LEU A 219 10.97 -16.29 -1.47
CA LEU A 219 10.84 -15.89 -0.08
C LEU A 219 11.96 -16.46 0.78
N ASP A 220 12.55 -17.59 0.39
CA ASP A 220 13.57 -18.30 1.17
C ASP A 220 14.63 -19.00 0.29
N GLY A 221 15.47 -18.20 -0.37
CA GLY A 221 16.53 -18.68 -1.26
C GLY A 221 17.70 -17.70 -1.40
N ASP A 222 17.89 -16.90 -0.34
CA ASP A 222 19.06 -16.06 0.01
C ASP A 222 18.58 -14.98 1.00
N GLN A 223 18.41 -15.31 2.28
CA GLN A 223 18.28 -14.31 3.35
C GLN A 223 17.22 -13.20 3.18
N ALA A 224 16.13 -13.40 2.42
CA ALA A 224 15.20 -12.34 2.06
C ALA A 224 14.75 -11.53 3.28
N ILE A 225 14.93 -10.22 3.19
CA ILE A 225 14.47 -9.26 4.20
C ILE A 225 13.34 -8.49 3.52
N ALA A 226 12.13 -8.74 3.98
CA ALA A 226 11.01 -7.92 3.62
C ALA A 226 11.17 -6.54 4.26
N LYS A 227 10.55 -5.52 3.66
CA LYS A 227 10.62 -4.14 4.12
C LYS A 227 9.21 -3.61 4.35
N LEU A 228 9.00 -2.99 5.51
CA LEU A 228 7.87 -2.08 5.70
C LEU A 228 8.15 -0.77 5.01
N VAL A 229 7.35 -0.44 4.00
CA VAL A 229 7.48 0.81 3.26
C VAL A 229 6.94 1.95 4.12
N GLN A 230 7.84 2.63 4.82
CA GLN A 230 7.48 3.80 5.62
C GLN A 230 7.21 5.02 4.74
N CYS A 231 6.16 5.78 5.06
CA CYS A 231 5.84 7.04 4.37
C CYS A 231 5.11 8.01 5.32
N GLN A 232 5.05 9.29 4.93
CA GLN A 232 4.22 10.28 5.61
C GLN A 232 2.83 10.37 4.97
N ALA A 233 1.90 11.02 5.66
CA ALA A 233 0.63 11.41 5.07
C ALA A 233 0.89 12.39 3.92
N GLY A 234 0.23 12.17 2.78
CA GLY A 234 0.38 12.91 1.55
C GLY A 234 1.45 12.38 0.60
N ASP A 235 2.14 11.28 0.93
CA ASP A 235 3.11 10.66 0.03
C ASP A 235 2.46 9.69 -0.96
N LEU A 236 3.06 9.56 -2.15
CA LEU A 236 2.74 8.51 -3.12
C LEU A 236 3.76 7.37 -3.00
N VAL A 237 3.28 6.19 -2.65
CA VAL A 237 4.04 4.94 -2.63
C VAL A 237 3.75 4.18 -3.91
N LEU A 238 4.78 3.77 -4.64
CA LEU A 238 4.65 3.00 -5.89
C LEU A 238 5.45 1.70 -5.83
N TRP A 239 4.98 0.67 -6.52
CA TRP A 239 5.73 -0.56 -6.73
C TRP A 239 5.42 -1.19 -8.09
N ASP A 240 6.40 -1.91 -8.62
CA ASP A 240 6.26 -2.74 -9.82
C ASP A 240 5.30 -3.91 -9.52
N SER A 241 4.32 -4.18 -10.38
CA SER A 241 3.33 -5.26 -10.15
C SER A 241 3.94 -6.66 -10.05
N ARG A 242 5.19 -6.81 -10.50
CA ARG A 242 5.99 -8.03 -10.40
C ARG A 242 6.67 -8.20 -9.04
N LEU A 243 6.69 -7.16 -8.21
CA LEU A 243 7.33 -7.16 -6.90
C LEU A 243 6.47 -7.96 -5.91
N VAL A 244 7.11 -8.87 -5.18
CA VAL A 244 6.43 -9.65 -4.13
C VAL A 244 6.07 -8.72 -2.97
N HIS A 245 4.79 -8.70 -2.59
CA HIS A 245 4.29 -7.79 -1.56
C HIS A 245 3.07 -8.36 -0.83
N CYS A 246 2.70 -7.72 0.28
CA CYS A 246 1.44 -7.90 1.00
C CYS A 246 1.18 -6.68 1.90
N ASN A 247 0.02 -6.59 2.55
CA ASN A 247 -0.13 -5.66 3.67
C ASN A 247 0.35 -6.29 4.99
N ALA A 248 0.58 -5.46 6.01
CA ALA A 248 0.71 -5.90 7.39
C ALA A 248 0.08 -4.89 8.36
N PRO A 249 -0.46 -5.35 9.51
CA PRO A 249 -0.86 -4.48 10.60
C PRO A 249 0.37 -3.88 11.31
N ALA A 250 0.15 -3.01 12.29
CA ALA A 250 1.21 -2.50 13.15
C ALA A 250 2.00 -3.63 13.84
N PHE A 251 3.32 -3.44 13.94
CA PHE A 251 4.26 -4.34 14.62
C PHE A 251 4.56 -3.90 16.05
N VAL A 252 4.47 -2.59 16.31
CA VAL A 252 4.69 -1.99 17.63
C VAL A 252 3.39 -1.37 18.10
N THR A 253 2.93 -1.77 19.28
CA THR A 253 1.77 -1.16 19.91
C THR A 253 2.13 0.21 20.47
N LYS A 254 1.47 1.27 19.99
CA LYS A 254 1.45 2.56 20.69
C LYS A 254 0.28 2.53 21.67
N GLN A 255 0.50 2.93 22.93
CA GLN A 255 -0.61 3.17 23.84
C GLN A 255 -1.44 4.33 23.29
N GLN A 256 -2.74 4.10 23.08
CA GLN A 256 -3.68 5.16 22.78
C GLN A 256 -3.91 5.95 24.07
N ASN A 257 -3.65 7.25 24.04
CA ASN A 257 -3.87 8.10 25.20
C ASN A 257 -5.38 8.28 25.41
N GLU A 258 -5.83 8.36 26.67
CA GLU A 258 -7.22 8.72 26.97
C GLU A 258 -7.60 10.04 26.28
N GLY A 259 -8.68 10.02 25.50
CA GLY A 259 -9.18 11.19 24.77
C GLY A 259 -8.58 11.43 23.37
N GLU A 260 -7.60 10.63 22.91
CA GLU A 260 -7.20 10.68 21.50
C GLU A 260 -8.34 10.15 20.60
N PRO A 261 -8.77 10.91 19.56
CA PRO A 261 -9.78 10.45 18.62
C PRO A 261 -9.40 9.10 18.01
N VAL A 262 -10.36 8.18 17.96
CA VAL A 262 -10.20 6.96 17.17
C VAL A 262 -10.30 7.39 15.71
N ASP A 263 -9.19 7.30 14.98
CA ASP A 263 -9.17 7.34 13.51
C ASP A 263 -8.84 5.92 13.01
N PHE A 264 -9.08 5.66 11.74
CA PHE A 264 -8.60 4.45 11.08
C PHE A 264 -7.11 4.57 10.70
#